data_AF-A0A8S9ZQ27-F1
#
_entry.id   AF-A0A8S9ZQ27-F1
#
_cell.length_a   1.000
_cell.length_b   1.000
_cell.length_c   1.000
_cell.angle_alpha   90.00
_cell.angle_beta   90.00
_cell.angle_gamma   90.00
#
_symmetry.space_group_name_H-M   'P 1'
#
loop_
_entity.id
_entity.type
_entity.pdbx_description
1 polymer ?
#
loop_
_entity_poly.entity_id
_entity_poly.type
_entity_poly.pdbx_seq_one_letter_code
_entity_poly.pdbx_strand_id
1 'polypeptide(L)' 'MIEITINDRLGKKVRIKCNPTDTIGDLKKLVAAQTGTRADKLVLKKWYTTYKDHITLQDYEIHDGFNFELYYQ' A
#
# COMPACT_ATOMS: atom_id res chain seq x y z
N MET A 1 14.09 6.68 0.75
CA MET A 1 13.48 5.49 0.12
C MET A 1 13.19 4.50 1.22
N ILE A 2 11.92 4.13 1.35
CA ILE A 2 11.44 3.19 2.37
C ILE A 2 11.00 1.90 1.68
N GLU A 3 11.19 0.77 2.35
CA GLU A 3 10.65 -0.52 1.96
C GLU A 3 9.41 -0.83 2.78
N ILE A 4 8.28 -0.99 2.11
CA ILE A 4 7.03 -1.39 2.74
C ILE A 4 6.65 -2.80 2.29
N THR A 5 5.96 -3.52 3.17
CA THR A 5 5.42 -4.84 2.86
C THR A 5 3.91 -4.80 2.81
N ILE A 6 3.33 -5.45 1.81
CA ILE A 6 1.90 -5.50 1.57
C ILE A 6 1.50 -6.98 1.58
N ASN A 7 0.64 -7.34 2.54
CA ASN A 7 0.16 -8.71 2.73
C ASN A 7 -1.26 -8.83 2.20
N ASP A 8 -1.45 -9.76 1.27
CA ASP A 8 -2.76 -10.21 0.84
C ASP A 8 -3.37 -11.19 1.84
N ARG A 9 -4.71 -11.22 1.92
CA ARG A 9 -5.50 -12.21 2.65
C ARG A 9 -5.25 -13.63 2.15
N LEU A 10 -4.85 -13.79 0.89
CA LEU A 10 -4.46 -15.08 0.30
C LEU A 10 -3.01 -15.48 0.61
N GLY A 11 -2.28 -14.70 1.43
CA GLY A 11 -0.92 -15.01 1.85
C GLY A 11 0.18 -14.52 0.89
N LYS A 12 -0.18 -13.86 -0.23
CA LYS A 12 0.79 -13.21 -1.11
C LYS A 12 1.42 -12.00 -0.41
N LYS A 13 2.75 -11.95 -0.38
CA LYS A 13 3.50 -10.82 0.18
C LYS A 13 4.24 -10.08 -0.92
N VAL A 14 4.02 -8.78 -1.00
CA VAL A 14 4.66 -7.90 -1.98
C VAL A 14 5.48 -6.86 -1.23
N ARG A 15 6.74 -6.70 -1.61
CA ARG A 15 7.61 -5.66 -1.06
C ARG A 15 7.81 -4.58 -2.10
N ILE A 16 7.54 -3.34 -1.73
CA ILE A 16 7.60 -2.20 -2.63
C ILE A 16 8.55 -1.16 -2.02
N LYS A 17 9.43 -0.63 -2.86
CA LYS A 17 10.26 0.52 -2.53
C LYS A 17 9.56 1.77 -3.00
N CYS A 18 9.30 2.68 -2.09
CA CYS A 18 8.62 3.95 -2.36
C CYS A 18 9.30 5.09 -1.61
N ASN A 19 8.93 6.32 -1.94
CA ASN A 19 9.36 7.51 -1.24
C ASN A 19 8.29 7.97 -0.25
N PRO A 20 8.65 8.53 0.91
CA PRO A 20 7.68 9.04 1.89
C PRO A 20 6.73 10.10 1.33
N THR A 21 7.16 10.83 0.29
CA THR A 21 6.38 11.85 -0.41
C THR A 21 5.32 11.27 -1.36
N ASP A 22 5.39 9.98 -1.68
CA ASP A 22 4.44 9.34 -2.58
C ASP A 22 3.07 9.23 -1.91
N THR A 23 2.02 9.26 -2.72
CA THR A 23 0.65 9.08 -2.23
C THR A 23 0.28 7.61 -2.10
N ILE A 24 -0.71 7.31 -1.26
CA ILE A 24 -1.31 5.97 -1.18
C ILE A 24 -1.87 5.54 -2.55
N GLY A 25 -2.40 6.48 -3.34
CA GLY A 25 -2.88 6.21 -4.69
C GLY A 25 -1.77 5.72 -5.63
N ASP A 26 -0.59 6.33 -5.57
CA ASP A 26 0.56 5.88 -6.36
C ASP A 26 1.08 4.52 -5.88
N LEU A 27 1.06 4.30 -4.57
CA LEU A 27 1.37 2.99 -4.00
C LEU A 27 0.45 1.89 -4.54
N LYS A 28 -0.87 2.14 -4.60
CA LYS A 28 -1.84 1.21 -5.18
C LYS A 28 -1.55 0.91 -6.65
N LYS A 29 -1.11 1.90 -7.44
CA LYS A 29 -0.71 1.66 -8.83
C LYS A 29 0.51 0.75 -8.94
N LEU A 30 1.50 0.92 -8.05
CA LEU A 30 2.68 0.04 -8.00
C LEU A 30 2.27 -1.40 -7.63
N VAL A 31 1.41 -1.56 -6.63
CA VAL A 31 0.86 -2.87 -6.24
C VAL A 31 0.07 -3.50 -7.37
N ALA A 32 -0.77 -2.71 -8.03
CA ALA A 32 -1.57 -3.12 -9.17
C ALA A 32 -0.70 -3.65 -10.32
N ALA A 33 0.38 -2.93 -10.65
CA ALA A 33 1.33 -3.35 -11.68
C ALA A 33 2.01 -4.69 -11.35
N GLN A 34 2.35 -4.94 -10.08
CA GLN A 34 3.02 -6.17 -9.66
C GLN A 34 2.07 -7.35 -9.42
N THR A 35 0.82 -7.07 -9.05
CA THR A 35 -0.19 -8.09 -8.73
C THR A 35 -1.04 -8.46 -9.93
N GLY A 36 -1.12 -7.59 -10.95
CA GLY A 36 -1.96 -7.78 -12.13
C GLY A 36 -3.43 -7.39 -11.92
N THR A 37 -3.71 -6.58 -10.90
CA THR A 37 -5.07 -6.17 -10.52
C THR A 37 -5.27 -4.68 -10.78
N ARG A 38 -6.52 -4.20 -10.91
CA ARG A 38 -6.80 -2.77 -11.04
C ARG A 38 -6.59 -2.05 -9.70
N ALA A 39 -5.90 -0.91 -9.73
CA ALA A 39 -5.65 -0.07 -8.55
C ALA A 39 -6.95 0.38 -7.84
N ASP A 40 -8.01 0.62 -8.61
CA ASP A 40 -9.33 1.04 -8.09
C ASP A 40 -9.95 0.01 -7.12
N LYS A 41 -9.62 -1.27 -7.30
CA LYS A 41 -10.12 -2.39 -6.50
C LYS A 41 -9.27 -2.68 -5.27
N LEU A 42 -8.13 -2.02 -5.13
CA LEU A 42 -7.21 -2.26 -4.03
C LEU A 42 -7.54 -1.34 -2.88
N VAL A 43 -7.74 -1.92 -1.71
CA VAL A 43 -7.94 -1.18 -0.47
C VAL A 43 -6.80 -1.56 0.48
N LEU A 44 -5.98 -0.57 0.83
CA LEU A 44 -4.92 -0.73 1.81
C LEU A 44 -5.48 -0.39 3.18
N LYS A 45 -5.31 -1.31 4.13
CA LYS A 45 -5.73 -1.15 5.50
C LYS A 45 -4.62 -1.53 6.48
N LYS A 46 -4.76 -1.04 7.70
CA LYS A 46 -4.04 -1.52 8.87
C LYS A 46 -5.01 -1.53 10.03
N TRP A 47 -5.30 -2.71 10.59
CA TRP A 47 -6.31 -2.85 11.64
C TRP A 47 -7.67 -2.24 11.19
N TYR A 48 -8.12 -1.20 11.88
CA TYR A 48 -9.37 -0.47 11.60
C TYR A 48 -9.18 0.73 10.67
N THR A 49 -7.94 1.10 10.33
CA THR A 49 -7.63 2.27 9.53
C THR A 49 -7.61 1.92 8.04
N THR A 50 -8.39 2.66 7.25
CA THR A 50 -8.35 2.61 5.79
C THR A 50 -7.61 3.81 5.25
N TYR A 51 -6.59 3.57 4.44
CA TYR A 51 -5.73 4.61 3.89
C TYR A 51 -6.36 5.24 2.65
N LYS A 52 -6.38 6.58 2.61
CA LYS A 52 -6.98 7.36 1.52
C LYS A 52 -5.94 7.72 0.47
N ASP A 53 -6.36 7.73 -0.79
CA ASP A 53 -5.46 7.81 -1.95
C ASP A 53 -4.72 9.14 -2.11
N HIS A 54 -5.28 10.25 -1.61
CA HIS A 54 -4.73 11.60 -1.76
C HIS A 54 -3.76 12.02 -0.65
N ILE A 55 -3.56 11.17 0.36
CA ILE A 55 -2.67 11.46 1.50
C ILE A 55 -1.34 10.76 1.26
N THR A 56 -0.25 11.43 1.64
CA THR A 56 1.11 10.90 1.47
C THR A 56 1.45 9.85 2.52
N LEU A 57 2.47 9.04 2.23
CA LEU A 57 2.98 8.07 3.21
C LEU A 57 3.54 8.79 4.45
N GLN A 58 4.17 9.95 4.27
CA GLN A 58 4.72 10.75 5.35
C GLN A 58 3.63 11.34 6.26
N ASP A 59 2.54 11.87 5.70
CA ASP A 59 1.42 12.41 6.48
C ASP A 59 0.73 11.33 7.33
N TYR A 60 0.79 10.08 6.88
CA TYR A 60 0.31 8.91 7.62
C TYR A 60 1.37 8.30 8.56
N GLU A 61 2.52 8.92 8.70
CA GLU A 61 3.64 8.47 9.55
C GLU A 61 4.09 7.03 9.21
N ILE A 62 4.10 6.70 7.91
CA ILE A 62 4.53 5.38 7.44
C ILE A 62 6.05 5.35 7.34
N HIS A 63 6.65 4.45 8.11
CA HIS A 63 8.09 4.25 8.19
C HIS A 63 8.57 3.02 7.41
N ASP A 64 9.89 2.88 7.32
CA ASP A 64 10.54 1.69 6.77
C ASP A 64 10.11 0.42 7.53
N GLY A 65 9.82 -0.65 6.81
CA GLY A 65 9.33 -1.91 7.37
C GLY A 65 7.83 -1.92 7.70
N PHE A 66 7.10 -0.84 7.39
CA PHE A 66 5.66 -0.81 7.61
C PHE A 66 4.93 -1.91 6.83
N ASN A 67 3.88 -2.45 7.43
CA ASN A 67 3.13 -3.56 6.86
C ASN A 67 1.66 -3.22 6.63
N PHE A 68 1.24 -3.16 5.37
CA PHE A 68 -0.16 -3.02 4.99
C PHE A 68 -0.85 -4.37 4.81
N GLU A 69 -2.15 -4.37 5.07
CA GLU A 69 -3.07 -5.41 4.66
C GLU A 69 -3.77 -4.99 3.37
N LEU A 70 -3.69 -5.83 2.36
CA LEU A 70 -4.35 -5.66 1.08
C LEU A 70 -5.71 -6.33 1.12
N TYR A 71 -6.75 -5.57 0.78
CA TYR A 71 -8.10 -6.06 0.55
C TYR A 71 -8.51 -5.76 -0.89
N TYR A 72 -9.31 -6.66 -1.45
CA TYR A 72 -9.95 -6.46 -2.74
C TYR A 72 -11.39 -6.01 -2.51
N GLN A 73 -11.76 -4.92 -3.18
CA GLN A 73 -13.13 -4.41 -3.25
C GLN A 73 -13.63 -4.39 -4.70
#